data_AF-A0A061R5I2-F1
#
_entry.id   AF-A0A061R5I2-F1
#
_cell.length_a   1.000
_cell.length_b   1.000
_cell.length_c   1.000
_cell.angle_alpha   90.00
_cell.angle_beta   90.00
_cell.angle_gamma   90.00
#
_symmetry.space_group_name_H-M   'P 1'
#
loop_
_entity.id
_entity.type
_entity.pdbx_description
1 polymer ?
#
loop_
_entity_poly.entity_id
_entity_poly.type
_entity_poly.pdbx_seq_one_letter_code
_entity_poly.pdbx_strand_id
1 'polypeptide(L)' 'GTFGPGFLAEATRFCEGYEFTRLSILQTAERPLEDEATVFFKVWYRIASQKGEQQTMTEKSLFRRVGDRWLYFDRLS' A
#
# COMPACT_ATOMS: atom_id res chain seq x y z
N GLY A 1 -14.91 -3.16 0.55
CA GLY A 1 -14.20 -2.38 -0.47
C GLY A 1 -14.17 -3.19 -1.73
N THR A 2 -14.74 -2.69 -2.82
CA THR A 2 -14.60 -3.31 -4.15
C THR A 2 -13.46 -2.61 -4.84
N PHE A 3 -12.37 -3.34 -5.09
CA PHE A 3 -11.34 -2.88 -6.01
C PHE A 3 -12.00 -2.66 -7.38
N GLY A 4 -11.83 -1.46 -7.95
CA GLY A 4 -12.47 -1.09 -9.22
C GLY A 4 -12.02 -1.97 -10.39
N PRO A 5 -12.77 -1.98 -11.51
CA PRO A 5 -12.34 -2.63 -12.73
C PRO A 5 -10.95 -2.12 -13.13
N GLY A 6 -10.00 -3.04 -13.34
CA GLY A 6 -8.60 -2.72 -13.67
C GLY A 6 -7.61 -2.92 -12.52
N PHE A 7 -8.07 -3.08 -11.27
CA PHE A 7 -7.17 -3.31 -10.12
C PHE A 7 -6.26 -4.53 -10.30
N LEU A 8 -6.80 -5.65 -10.81
CA LEU A 8 -5.99 -6.85 -11.01
C LEU A 8 -4.85 -6.61 -12.02
N ALA A 9 -5.15 -5.92 -13.12
CA ALA A 9 -4.16 -5.59 -14.14
C ALA A 9 -3.11 -4.62 -13.60
N GLU A 10 -3.53 -3.64 -12.82
CA GLU A 10 -2.63 -2.69 -12.16
C GLU A 10 -1.75 -3.36 -11.10
N ALA A 11 -2.33 -4.20 -10.24
CA ALA A 11 -1.61 -4.97 -9.24
C ALA A 11 -0.60 -5.91 -9.89
N THR A 12 -0.99 -6.61 -10.96
CA THR A 12 -0.09 -7.46 -11.74
C THR A 12 1.08 -6.65 -12.29
N ARG A 13 0.80 -5.50 -12.92
CA ARG A 13 1.85 -4.58 -13.43
C ARG A 13 2.79 -4.11 -12.33
N PHE A 14 2.28 -3.82 -11.13
CA PHE A 14 3.12 -3.45 -10.00
C PHE A 14 3.99 -4.61 -9.51
N CYS A 15 3.43 -5.82 -9.37
CA CYS A 15 4.17 -6.99 -8.92
C CYS A 15 5.24 -7.45 -9.93
N GLU A 16 5.01 -7.28 -11.23
CA GLU A 16 5.95 -7.66 -12.27
C GLU A 16 6.97 -6.56 -12.59
N GLY A 17 6.56 -5.29 -12.51
CA GLY A 17 7.41 -4.14 -12.87
C GLY A 17 8.36 -3.68 -11.77
N TYR A 18 8.08 -4.03 -10.52
CA TYR A 18 8.81 -3.52 -9.36
C TYR A 18 9.34 -4.65 -8.47
N GLU A 19 10.63 -4.60 -8.16
CA GLU A 19 11.28 -5.47 -7.17
C GLU A 19 11.27 -4.76 -5.81
N PHE A 20 10.35 -5.12 -4.93
CA PHE A 20 10.28 -4.56 -3.57
C PHE A 20 11.33 -5.20 -2.66
N THR A 21 12.20 -4.38 -2.07
CA THR A 21 13.34 -4.88 -1.26
C THR A 21 13.13 -4.69 0.24
N ARG A 22 12.31 -3.71 0.65
CA ARG A 22 12.01 -3.44 2.07
C ARG A 22 10.69 -2.71 2.23
N LEU A 23 10.03 -2.92 3.36
CA LEU A 23 8.91 -2.13 3.86
C LEU A 23 9.19 -1.74 5.33
N SER A 24 8.84 -0.52 5.69
CA SER A 24 8.94 -0.03 7.07
C SER A 24 7.70 0.75 7.42
N ILE A 25 7.03 0.36 8.50
CA ILE A 25 5.95 1.15 9.08
C ILE A 25 6.59 2.31 9.84
N LEU A 26 6.16 3.53 9.52
CA LEU A 26 6.61 4.76 10.16
C LEU A 26 5.67 5.18 11.28
N GLN A 27 4.36 5.02 11.06
CA GLN A 27 3.33 5.36 12.04
C GLN A 27 2.07 4.54 11.80
N THR A 28 1.38 4.19 12.89
CA THR A 28 0.03 3.62 12.87
C THR A 28 -0.87 4.45 13.77
N ALA A 29 -2.10 4.72 13.34
CA ALA A 29 -3.12 5.34 14.17
C ALA A 29 -4.47 4.68 13.92
N GLU A 30 -4.99 4.00 14.94
CA GLU A 30 -6.32 3.39 14.92
C GLU A 30 -7.36 4.39 15.44
N ARG A 31 -8.56 4.34 14.85
CA ARG A 31 -9.76 5.03 15.29
C ARG A 31 -10.85 3.99 15.57
N PRO A 32 -10.85 3.35 16.76
CA PRO A 32 -11.72 2.20 17.04
C PRO A 32 -13.21 2.53 16.93
N LEU A 33 -13.61 3.77 17.21
CA LEU A 33 -15.02 4.20 17.10
C LEU A 33 -15.48 4.35 15.65
N GLU A 34 -14.56 4.56 14.72
CA GLU A 34 -14.85 4.76 13.29
C GLU A 34 -14.63 3.47 12.49
N ASP A 35 -14.18 2.38 13.14
CA ASP A 35 -13.71 1.16 12.46
C ASP A 35 -12.65 1.48 11.38
N GLU A 36 -11.83 2.51 11.61
CA GLU A 36 -10.80 2.96 10.68
C GLU A 36 -9.39 2.85 11.30
N ALA A 37 -8.39 2.68 10.45
CA ALA A 37 -6.98 2.78 10.82
C ALA A 37 -6.19 3.44 9.71
N THR A 38 -5.21 4.26 10.07
CA THR A 38 -4.25 4.82 9.12
C THR A 38 -2.87 4.22 9.35
N VAL A 39 -2.20 3.85 8.27
CA VAL A 39 -0.84 3.33 8.30
C VAL A 39 0.02 4.21 7.39
N PHE A 40 1.07 4.79 7.97
CA PHE A 40 2.10 5.52 7.24
C PHE A 40 3.32 4.61 7.11
N PHE A 41 3.76 4.34 5.89
CA PHE A 41 4.86 3.42 5.62
C PHE A 41 5.75 3.91 4.50
N LYS A 42 6.98 3.40 4.48
CA LYS A 42 7.96 3.59 3.43
C LYS A 42 8.28 2.25 2.78
N VAL A 43 8.33 2.24 1.46
CA VAL A 43 8.71 1.09 0.64
C VAL A 43 9.98 1.41 -0.13
N TRP A 44 10.87 0.44 -0.25
CA TRP A 44 12.05 0.48 -1.09
C TRP A 44 11.85 -0.49 -2.23
N TYR A 45 12.14 -0.05 -3.45
CA TYR A 45 11.95 -0.85 -4.64
C TYR A 45 12.99 -0.54 -5.72
N ARG A 46 13.12 -1.45 -6.68
CA ARG A 46 13.80 -1.22 -7.96
C ARG A 46 12.81 -1.46 -9.10
N ILE A 47 13.06 -0.86 -10.25
CA ILE A 47 12.27 -1.13 -11.47
C ILE A 47 12.93 -2.30 -12.19
N ALA A 48 12.24 -3.43 -12.34
CA ALA A 48 12.85 -4.70 -12.77
C ALA A 48 13.51 -4.64 -14.16
N SER A 49 12.95 -3.84 -15.07
CA SER A 49 13.48 -3.64 -16.43
C SER A 49 14.65 -2.65 -16.52
N GLN A 50 14.97 -1.94 -15.43
CA GLN A 50 16.04 -0.95 -15.39
C GLN A 50 17.18 -1.46 -14.52
N LYS A 51 18.43 -1.41 -15.03
CA LYS A 51 19.64 -1.52 -14.18
C LYS A 51 19.78 -0.21 -13.38
N GLY A 52 18.90 -0.04 -12.40
CA GLY A 52 18.74 1.22 -11.66
C GLY A 52 19.05 1.10 -10.18
N GLU A 53 19.33 2.24 -9.57
CA GLU A 53 19.47 2.39 -8.13
C GLU A 53 18.14 2.15 -7.41
N GLN A 54 18.23 1.77 -6.14
CA GLN A 54 17.07 1.59 -5.28
C GLN A 54 16.34 2.92 -5.07
N GLN A 55 15.04 2.91 -5.33
CA GLN A 55 14.15 4.03 -5.08
C GLN A 55 13.31 3.80 -3.82
N THR A 56 12.67 4.87 -3.35
CA THR A 56 11.76 4.79 -2.21
C THR A 56 10.47 5.54 -2.46
N MET A 57 9.36 4.99 -1.99
CA MET A 57 8.07 5.65 -1.91
C MET A 57 7.62 5.70 -0.46
N THR A 58 7.00 6.80 -0.06
CA THR A 58 6.33 6.91 1.23
C THR A 58 4.84 7.10 0.98
N GLU A 59 4.01 6.34 1.70
CA GLU A 59 2.56 6.36 1.54
C GLU A 59 1.88 6.35 2.91
N LYS A 60 0.78 7.13 3.01
CA LYS A 60 -0.18 7.03 4.10
C LYS A 60 -1.47 6.43 3.54
N SER A 61 -1.94 5.34 4.12
CA SER A 61 -3.14 4.65 3.64
C SER A 61 -4.17 4.49 4.74
N LEU A 62 -5.44 4.53 4.34
CA LEU A 62 -6.62 4.32 5.16
C LEU A 62 -7.10 2.88 4.99
N PHE A 63 -7.35 2.23 6.12
CA PHE A 63 -7.93 0.90 6.24
C PHE A 63 -9.26 1.01 6.97
N ARG A 64 -10.25 0.20 6.55
CA ARG A 64 -11.55 0.07 7.22
C ARG A 64 -11.78 -1.36 7.66
N ARG A 65 -12.33 -1.54 8.84
CA ARG A 65 -12.74 -2.84 9.36
C ARG A 65 -14.11 -3.19 8.80
N VAL A 66 -14.24 -4.40 8.27
CA VAL A 66 -15.51 -4.99 7.81
C VAL A 66 -15.59 -6.38 8.41
N GLY A 67 -16.44 -6.53 9.45
CA GLY A 67 -16.46 -7.72 10.29
C GLY A 67 -15.14 -7.89 11.05
N ASP A 68 -14.50 -9.03 10.87
CA ASP A 68 -13.22 -9.39 11.49
C ASP A 68 -11.99 -8.99 10.65
N ARG A 69 -12.18 -8.34 9.50
CA ARG A 69 -11.11 -8.07 8.54
C ARG A 69 -10.85 -6.58 8.37
N TRP A 70 -9.58 -6.22 8.27
CA TRP A 70 -9.14 -4.91 7.79
C TRP A 70 -8.98 -4.94 6.27
N LEU A 71 -9.58 -3.98 5.59
CA LEU A 71 -9.50 -3.83 4.14
C LEU A 71 -8.84 -2.49 3.81
N TYR A 72 -7.91 -2.50 2.85
CA TYR A 72 -7.42 -1.27 2.24
C TYR A 72 -8.60 -0.50 1.66
N PHE A 73 -8.71 0.77 2.01
CA PHE A 73 -9.80 1.63 1.57
C PHE A 73 -9.32 2.72 0.62
N ASP A 74 -8.30 3.49 1.01
CA ASP A 74 -7.80 4.60 0.19
C ASP A 74 -6.34 4.98 0.52
N ARG A 75 -5.70 5.70 -0.39
CA ARG A 75 -4.43 6.39 -0.14
C ARG A 75 -4.72 7.83 0.25
N LEU A 76 -4.15 8.28 1.36
CA LEU A 76 -4.26 9.66 1.84
C LEU A 76 -3.09 10.48 1.28
N SER A 77 -3.39 11.65 0.70
CA SER A 77 -2.43 12.63 0.20
C SER A 77 -1.76 13.46 1.30
#